data_AF-A0A1W9LCC8-F1
#
_entry.id   AF-A0A1W9LCC8-F1
#
_cell.length_a   1.000
_cell.length_b   1.000
_cell.length_c   1.000
_cell.angle_alpha   90.00
_cell.angle_beta   90.00
_cell.angle_gamma   90.00
#
_symmetry.space_group_name_H-M   'P 1'
#
loop_
_entity.id
_entity.type
_entity.pdbx_description
1 polymer ?
#
loop_
_entity_poly.entity_id
_entity_poly.type
_entity_poly.pdbx_seq_one_letter_code
_entity_poly.pdbx_strand_id
1 'polypeptide(L)'
;MSRNNGLAVLAILALAVGALWYFGRIQPVEVVEQKVRTAGAAVCPACQGRKQIACEACGGNGRVQAPEQMCAECEGTGRGKWRMGDTRTVRRMGGDPLCAACSGKGRTRASQACAACSGAALTTCLDCAGTGRSAAVRVFKTVRAGYSPWETVLSWLYMPPDDDAVPQVGPDGRVPMVDVYLALFQRNGVSGRVAKWGAVSRGANGWEVRTQLRIRRGDVESEEGRLFVVRNRQVISATPLAWP
;
A
#
# COMPACT_ATOMS: atom_id res chain seq x y z
N MET A 1 12.11 62.81 1.80
CA MET A 1 10.92 62.15 2.36
C MET A 1 10.88 60.61 2.21
N SER A 2 11.99 59.89 1.91
CA SER A 2 11.91 58.42 1.66
C SER A 2 12.77 57.51 2.56
N ARG A 3 13.57 58.04 3.50
CA ARG A 3 14.43 57.20 4.36
C ARG A 3 13.66 56.39 5.43
N ASN A 4 12.54 56.90 5.94
CA ASN A 4 11.77 56.23 6.99
C ASN A 4 10.96 55.03 6.47
N ASN A 5 10.58 55.03 5.19
CA ASN A 5 9.80 53.93 4.61
C ASN A 5 10.65 52.66 4.43
N GLY A 6 11.95 52.80 4.14
CA GLY A 6 12.86 51.65 4.00
C GLY A 6 13.04 50.88 5.31
N LEU A 7 13.19 51.58 6.44
CA LEU A 7 13.32 50.94 7.76
C LEU A 7 12.04 50.20 8.19
N ALA A 8 10.87 50.78 7.92
CA ALA A 8 9.60 50.15 8.23
C ALA A 8 9.41 48.84 7.44
N VAL A 9 9.75 48.83 6.14
CA VAL A 9 9.66 47.63 5.29
C VAL A 9 10.62 46.54 5.80
N LEU A 10 11.86 46.88 6.15
CA LEU A 10 12.82 45.92 6.68
C LEU A 10 12.37 45.31 8.02
N ALA A 11 11.81 46.13 8.92
CA ALA A 11 11.29 45.65 10.20
C ALA A 11 10.12 44.67 10.02
N ILE A 12 9.19 44.97 9.10
CA ILE A 12 8.07 44.09 8.79
C ILE A 12 8.57 42.76 8.20
N LEU A 13 9.53 42.80 7.27
CA LEU A 13 10.11 41.59 6.69
C LEU A 13 10.82 40.73 7.76
N ALA A 14 11.60 41.35 8.65
CA ALA A 14 12.26 40.64 9.74
C ALA A 14 11.26 39.98 10.70
N LEU A 15 10.16 40.68 11.05
CA LEU A 15 9.09 40.12 11.87
C LEU A 15 8.36 38.97 11.16
N ALA A 16 8.08 39.10 9.87
CA ALA A 16 7.44 38.05 9.08
C ALA A 16 8.32 36.80 9.00
N VAL A 17 9.62 36.95 8.76
CA VAL A 17 10.59 35.84 8.76
C VAL A 17 10.70 35.22 10.15
N GLY A 18 10.76 36.03 11.22
CA GLY A 18 10.79 35.54 12.59
C GLY A 18 9.53 34.76 12.98
N ALA A 19 8.35 35.28 12.64
CA ALA A 19 7.08 34.62 12.87
C ALA A 19 6.98 33.30 12.08
N LEU A 20 7.40 33.30 10.81
CA LEU A 20 7.36 32.11 9.97
C LEU A 20 8.42 31.08 10.39
N TRP A 21 9.55 31.50 10.94
CA TRP A 21 10.54 30.59 11.54
C TRP A 21 10.03 29.98 12.85
N TYR A 22 9.27 30.73 13.66
CA TYR A 22 8.73 30.27 14.93
C TYR A 22 7.48 29.39 14.74
N PHE A 23 6.44 29.92 14.08
CA PHE A 23 5.17 29.22 13.86
C PHE A 23 5.22 28.25 12.68
N GLY A 24 6.01 28.56 11.65
CA GLY A 24 6.15 27.72 10.47
C GLY A 24 6.99 26.47 10.71
N ARG A 25 7.39 26.16 11.95
CA ARG A 25 7.94 24.84 12.34
C ARG A 25 6.87 23.82 12.74
N ILE A 26 5.61 24.24 12.87
CA ILE A 26 4.50 23.32 13.11
C ILE A 26 4.31 22.48 11.84
N GLN A 27 4.46 21.18 11.97
CA GLN A 27 4.26 20.22 10.89
C GLN A 27 2.84 19.66 10.98
N PRO A 28 2.02 19.78 9.92
CA PRO A 28 0.71 19.15 9.90
C PRO A 28 0.88 17.62 9.94
N VAL A 29 0.04 16.94 10.70
CA VAL A 29 0.06 15.48 10.79
C VAL A 29 -1.01 14.92 9.86
N GLU A 30 -0.60 14.10 8.90
CA GLU A 30 -1.45 13.54 7.86
C GLU A 30 -1.54 12.01 7.98
N VAL A 31 -2.72 11.47 7.70
CA VAL A 31 -2.91 10.01 7.60
C VAL A 31 -2.71 9.61 6.15
N VAL A 32 -1.69 8.80 5.89
CA VAL A 32 -1.34 8.34 4.55
C VAL A 32 -1.72 6.88 4.38
N GLU A 33 -2.49 6.59 3.32
CA GLU A 33 -2.78 5.22 2.90
C GLU A 33 -1.69 4.72 1.96
N GLN A 34 -0.90 3.75 2.44
CA GLN A 34 0.10 3.08 1.63
C GLN A 34 -0.46 1.77 1.06
N LYS A 35 -0.51 1.71 -0.27
CA LYS A 35 -0.90 0.50 -1.00
C LYS A 35 0.37 -0.31 -1.30
N VAL A 36 0.68 -1.28 -0.45
CA VAL A 36 1.79 -2.19 -0.69
C VAL A 36 1.30 -3.33 -1.58
N ARG A 37 1.84 -3.41 -2.80
CA ARG A 37 1.60 -4.54 -3.71
C ARG A 37 2.62 -5.63 -3.41
N THR A 38 2.17 -6.72 -2.80
CA THR A 38 3.00 -7.92 -2.62
C THR A 38 2.74 -8.88 -3.77
N ALA A 39 3.69 -8.98 -4.70
CA ALA A 39 3.60 -9.93 -5.80
C ALA A 39 3.49 -11.37 -5.26
N GLY A 40 2.60 -12.17 -5.84
CA GLY A 40 2.49 -13.60 -5.54
C GLY A 40 1.95 -13.97 -4.15
N ALA A 41 1.30 -13.03 -3.45
CA ALA A 41 0.79 -13.25 -2.09
C ALA A 41 -0.69 -13.71 -2.02
N ALA A 42 -1.47 -13.53 -3.09
CA ALA A 42 -2.87 -13.96 -3.15
C ALA A 42 -3.08 -14.96 -4.28
N VAL A 43 -4.04 -15.87 -4.10
CA VAL A 43 -4.53 -16.73 -5.18
C VAL A 43 -5.14 -15.84 -6.25
N CYS A 44 -4.74 -16.02 -7.51
CA CYS A 44 -5.26 -15.22 -8.61
C CYS A 44 -6.79 -15.40 -8.68
N PRO A 45 -7.60 -14.34 -8.57
CA PRO A 45 -9.06 -14.47 -8.55
C PRO A 45 -9.62 -14.98 -9.88
N ALA A 46 -8.94 -14.69 -10.99
CA ALA A 46 -9.38 -15.10 -12.33
C ALA A 46 -9.21 -16.60 -12.59
N CYS A 47 -8.09 -17.20 -12.14
CA CYS A 47 -7.86 -18.64 -12.33
C CYS A 47 -8.00 -19.47 -11.05
N GLN A 48 -8.28 -18.85 -9.91
CA GLN A 48 -8.35 -19.48 -8.59
C GLN A 48 -7.15 -20.40 -8.29
N GLY A 49 -5.95 -20.00 -8.73
CA GLY A 49 -4.73 -20.78 -8.52
C GLY A 49 -4.50 -21.92 -9.51
N ARG A 50 -5.46 -22.20 -10.40
CA ARG A 50 -5.38 -23.26 -11.42
C ARG A 50 -4.45 -22.91 -12.59
N LYS A 51 -3.89 -21.69 -12.61
CA LYS A 51 -2.97 -21.16 -13.65
C LYS A 51 -3.60 -21.05 -15.06
N GLN A 52 -4.81 -21.57 -15.23
CA GLN A 52 -5.60 -21.69 -16.46
C GLN A 52 -7.09 -21.52 -16.08
N ILE A 53 -7.93 -21.04 -17.01
CA ILE A 53 -9.38 -20.85 -16.80
C ILE A 53 -10.15 -22.00 -17.48
N ALA A 54 -10.99 -22.70 -16.70
CA ALA A 54 -11.82 -23.81 -17.17
C ALA A 54 -13.13 -23.32 -17.78
N CYS A 55 -13.74 -24.10 -18.68
CA CYS A 55 -15.07 -23.81 -19.24
C CYS A 55 -16.11 -23.99 -18.16
N GLU A 56 -16.92 -22.96 -17.91
CA GLU A 56 -18.01 -23.04 -16.94
C GLU A 56 -19.05 -24.10 -17.35
N ALA A 57 -19.40 -24.20 -18.63
CA ALA A 57 -20.41 -25.15 -19.11
C ALA A 57 -20.00 -26.63 -19.03
N CYS A 58 -18.71 -26.96 -19.03
CA CYS A 58 -18.25 -28.36 -18.91
C CYS A 58 -17.25 -28.60 -17.77
N GLY A 59 -17.08 -27.63 -16.88
CA GLY A 59 -16.21 -27.71 -15.70
C GLY A 59 -14.73 -27.96 -15.97
N GLY A 60 -14.24 -27.87 -17.21
CA GLY A 60 -12.88 -28.29 -17.57
C GLY A 60 -12.79 -29.48 -18.51
N ASN A 61 -13.86 -30.25 -18.66
CA ASN A 61 -13.80 -31.60 -19.24
C ASN A 61 -13.94 -31.64 -20.77
N GLY A 62 -14.43 -30.57 -21.38
CA GLY A 62 -14.70 -30.49 -22.82
C GLY A 62 -15.94 -31.27 -23.24
N ARG A 63 -16.61 -31.94 -22.31
CA ARG A 63 -17.81 -32.75 -22.55
C ARG A 63 -18.85 -32.44 -21.49
N VAL A 64 -20.11 -32.40 -21.90
CA VAL A 64 -21.25 -32.29 -20.99
C VAL A 64 -21.77 -33.69 -20.66
N GLN A 65 -22.50 -33.88 -19.54
CA GLN A 65 -22.95 -35.21 -19.08
C GLN A 65 -23.91 -35.94 -20.06
N ALA A 66 -24.34 -35.30 -21.15
CA ALA A 66 -25.02 -35.98 -22.23
C ALA A 66 -24.05 -36.94 -22.96
N PRO A 67 -24.47 -38.17 -23.29
CA PRO A 67 -23.60 -39.15 -23.93
C PRO A 67 -23.02 -38.56 -25.23
N GLU A 68 -21.69 -38.45 -25.26
CA GLU A 68 -20.87 -38.08 -26.42
C GLU A 68 -20.97 -36.66 -26.99
N GLN A 69 -21.67 -35.71 -26.35
CA GLN A 69 -21.67 -34.34 -26.85
C GLN A 69 -20.46 -33.54 -26.38
N MET A 70 -19.64 -33.11 -27.36
CA MET A 70 -18.66 -32.05 -27.17
C MET A 70 -19.36 -30.81 -26.63
N CYS A 71 -18.78 -30.20 -25.60
CA CYS A 71 -19.30 -28.96 -25.05
C CYS A 71 -19.30 -27.89 -26.14
N ALA A 72 -20.47 -27.41 -26.54
CA ALA A 72 -20.63 -26.44 -27.62
C ALA A 72 -20.00 -25.08 -27.30
N GLU A 73 -19.94 -24.70 -26.02
CA GLU A 73 -19.36 -23.42 -25.62
C GLU A 73 -17.85 -23.36 -25.80
N CYS A 74 -17.18 -24.48 -25.57
CA CYS A 74 -15.72 -24.60 -25.70
C CYS A 74 -15.30 -25.52 -26.85
N GLU A 75 -16.23 -25.96 -27.69
CA GLU A 75 -16.04 -26.89 -28.82
C GLU A 75 -15.16 -28.09 -28.45
N GLY A 76 -15.45 -28.74 -27.31
CA GLY A 76 -14.68 -29.91 -26.88
C GLY A 76 -13.37 -29.63 -26.12
N THR A 77 -12.93 -28.38 -26.01
CA THR A 77 -11.61 -28.04 -25.43
C THR A 77 -11.56 -28.04 -23.90
N GLY A 78 -12.71 -27.92 -23.23
CA GLY A 78 -12.81 -27.87 -21.78
C GLY A 78 -12.55 -26.50 -21.15
N ARG A 79 -12.33 -25.43 -21.94
CA ARG A 79 -11.82 -24.14 -21.41
C ARG A 79 -12.78 -22.96 -21.64
N GLY A 80 -12.81 -22.02 -20.68
CA GLY A 80 -13.81 -20.96 -20.62
C GLY A 80 -13.46 -19.79 -21.51
N LYS A 81 -14.47 -19.16 -22.12
CA LYS A 81 -14.30 -17.90 -22.85
C LYS A 81 -14.04 -16.78 -21.85
N TRP A 82 -12.96 -16.02 -22.02
CA TRP A 82 -12.67 -14.85 -21.18
C TRP A 82 -13.83 -13.84 -21.28
N ARG A 83 -14.56 -13.65 -20.18
CA ARG A 83 -15.46 -12.50 -20.01
C ARG A 83 -14.72 -11.47 -19.16
N MET A 84 -14.10 -10.48 -19.80
CA MET A 84 -13.74 -9.26 -19.06
C MET A 84 -15.02 -8.53 -18.65
N GLY A 85 -14.98 -7.92 -17.47
CA GLY A 85 -16.11 -7.31 -16.79
C GLY A 85 -16.93 -6.31 -17.60
N ASP A 86 -18.11 -6.06 -17.02
CA ASP A 86 -19.35 -5.44 -17.50
C ASP A 86 -19.25 -4.08 -18.24
N THR A 87 -18.51 -4.03 -19.35
CA THR A 87 -18.57 -2.91 -20.29
C THR A 87 -19.10 -3.41 -21.63
N ARG A 88 -20.22 -2.81 -22.04
CA ARG A 88 -21.06 -3.07 -23.23
C ARG A 88 -20.37 -3.00 -24.61
N THR A 89 -19.06 -3.18 -24.66
CA THR A 89 -18.32 -3.33 -25.90
C THR A 89 -17.57 -4.65 -25.86
N VAL A 90 -18.16 -5.68 -26.48
CA VAL A 90 -17.42 -6.87 -26.94
C VAL A 90 -16.46 -6.40 -28.03
N ARG A 91 -15.39 -5.70 -27.65
CA ARG A 91 -14.26 -5.51 -28.55
C ARG A 91 -13.59 -6.87 -28.65
N ARG A 92 -13.76 -7.53 -29.79
CA ARG A 92 -12.82 -8.54 -30.29
C ARG A 92 -11.46 -7.84 -30.43
N MET A 93 -10.70 -7.71 -29.36
CA MET A 93 -9.32 -7.21 -29.38
C MET A 93 -8.41 -8.37 -28.99
N GLY A 94 -7.61 -8.81 -29.96
CA GLY A 94 -6.48 -9.73 -29.78
C GLY A 94 -6.91 -11.16 -29.49
N GLY A 95 -6.78 -12.05 -30.48
CA GLY A 95 -6.92 -13.49 -30.24
C GLY A 95 -6.04 -13.91 -29.06
N ASP A 96 -6.62 -14.71 -28.17
CA ASP A 96 -5.91 -15.26 -27.01
C ASP A 96 -4.51 -15.75 -27.42
N PRO A 97 -3.43 -15.51 -26.65
CA PRO A 97 -2.09 -15.87 -27.10
C PRO A 97 -1.97 -17.40 -27.20
N LEU A 98 -2.19 -17.89 -28.42
CA LEU A 98 -2.10 -19.29 -28.81
C LEU A 98 -0.70 -19.79 -28.51
N CYS A 99 -0.59 -21.06 -28.08
CA CYS A 99 0.71 -21.70 -27.99
C CYS A 99 1.31 -21.72 -29.40
N ALA A 100 2.37 -20.94 -29.64
CA ALA A 100 2.99 -20.81 -30.96
C ALA A 100 3.45 -22.16 -31.53
N ALA A 101 3.79 -23.12 -30.68
CA ALA A 101 4.25 -24.45 -31.07
C ALA A 101 3.13 -25.38 -31.59
N CYS A 102 1.88 -25.14 -31.23
CA CYS A 102 0.74 -25.93 -31.72
C CYS A 102 -0.38 -25.08 -32.35
N SER A 103 -0.14 -23.78 -32.54
CA SER A 103 -1.08 -22.81 -33.10
C SER A 103 -2.48 -22.91 -32.49
N GLY A 104 -2.60 -23.09 -31.18
CA GLY A 104 -3.93 -23.17 -30.57
C GLY A 104 -4.61 -24.54 -30.62
N LYS A 105 -3.90 -25.60 -31.04
CA LYS A 105 -4.50 -26.95 -31.17
C LYS A 105 -4.27 -27.85 -29.95
N GLY A 106 -3.30 -27.51 -29.10
CA GLY A 106 -2.92 -28.31 -27.93
C GLY A 106 -2.27 -29.65 -28.27
N ARG A 107 -2.25 -30.06 -29.52
CA ARG A 107 -1.67 -31.32 -29.99
C ARG A 107 -0.77 -31.09 -31.19
N THR A 108 0.23 -31.93 -31.35
CA THR A 108 1.04 -32.01 -32.57
C THR A 108 0.43 -33.05 -33.52
N ARG A 109 0.97 -33.16 -34.75
CA ARG A 109 0.45 -34.00 -35.85
C ARG A 109 0.19 -35.47 -35.48
N ALA A 110 0.74 -35.98 -34.38
CA ALA A 110 0.58 -37.35 -33.93
C ALA A 110 -0.48 -37.55 -32.82
N SER A 111 -1.41 -36.61 -32.63
CA SER A 111 -2.39 -36.61 -31.53
C SER A 111 -1.78 -36.58 -30.13
N GLN A 112 -0.45 -36.45 -30.03
CA GLN A 112 0.28 -36.27 -28.78
C GLN A 112 0.07 -34.84 -28.26
N ALA A 113 -0.05 -34.72 -26.94
CA ALA A 113 -0.12 -33.44 -26.27
C ALA A 113 1.11 -32.59 -26.65
N CYS A 114 0.88 -31.35 -27.08
CA CYS A 114 1.96 -30.45 -27.46
C CYS A 114 2.84 -30.19 -26.23
N ALA A 115 4.13 -30.53 -26.30
CA ALA A 115 5.05 -30.42 -25.16
C ALA A 115 5.16 -28.98 -24.61
N ALA A 116 5.13 -27.97 -25.48
CA ALA A 116 5.28 -26.56 -25.12
C ALA A 116 4.09 -25.99 -24.33
N CYS A 117 2.90 -26.59 -24.46
CA CYS A 117 1.72 -26.23 -23.67
C CYS A 117 1.15 -27.40 -22.88
N SER A 118 1.86 -28.53 -22.84
CA SER A 118 1.42 -29.81 -22.27
C SER A 118 -0.02 -30.19 -22.64
N GLY A 119 -0.44 -29.98 -23.89
CA GLY A 119 -1.84 -30.24 -24.29
C GLY A 119 -2.78 -29.03 -24.27
N ALA A 120 -2.36 -27.91 -23.68
CA ALA A 120 -3.25 -26.81 -23.27
C ALA A 120 -3.70 -25.86 -24.38
N ALA A 121 -3.03 -25.88 -25.54
CA ALA A 121 -3.35 -25.11 -26.73
C ALA A 121 -3.15 -23.59 -26.63
N LEU A 122 -3.32 -23.01 -25.45
CA LEU A 122 -3.20 -21.58 -25.15
C LEU A 122 -2.22 -21.33 -24.02
N THR A 123 -1.65 -20.12 -24.01
CA THR A 123 -0.70 -19.68 -22.99
C THR A 123 -1.40 -19.34 -21.68
N THR A 124 -0.59 -19.26 -20.63
CA THR A 124 -0.94 -19.13 -19.22
C THR A 124 -1.96 -18.03 -18.89
N CYS A 125 -2.66 -18.14 -17.75
CA CYS A 125 -3.59 -17.10 -17.27
C CYS A 125 -2.89 -15.73 -17.27
N LEU A 126 -3.37 -14.79 -18.09
CA LEU A 126 -2.72 -13.49 -18.35
C LEU A 126 -2.65 -12.63 -17.09
N ASP A 127 -3.68 -12.67 -16.25
CA ASP A 127 -3.74 -11.90 -15.00
C ASP A 127 -2.68 -12.31 -13.97
N CYS A 128 -2.14 -13.53 -14.08
CA CYS A 128 -1.08 -14.01 -13.20
C CYS A 128 0.15 -14.52 -13.96
N ALA A 129 0.20 -14.32 -15.28
CA ALA A 129 1.16 -14.94 -16.20
C ALA A 129 1.41 -16.45 -15.95
N GLY A 130 0.41 -17.19 -15.45
CA GLY A 130 0.52 -18.62 -15.14
C GLY A 130 1.15 -18.98 -13.80
N THR A 131 1.47 -17.99 -12.97
CA THR A 131 1.93 -18.25 -11.60
C THR A 131 0.80 -18.79 -10.72
N GLY A 132 -0.46 -18.58 -11.11
CA GLY A 132 -1.63 -18.89 -10.29
C GLY A 132 -1.82 -17.92 -9.12
N ARG A 133 -0.96 -16.89 -9.03
CA ARG A 133 -0.96 -15.93 -7.93
C ARG A 133 -1.03 -14.51 -8.47
N SER A 134 -1.89 -13.70 -7.88
CA SER A 134 -1.94 -12.27 -8.18
C SER A 134 -1.17 -11.48 -7.12
N ALA A 135 -0.79 -10.26 -7.48
CA ALA A 135 -0.31 -9.31 -6.48
C ALA A 135 -1.44 -9.06 -5.47
N ALA A 136 -1.18 -9.32 -4.18
CA ALA A 136 -2.08 -8.88 -3.13
C ALA A 136 -1.81 -7.40 -2.89
N VAL A 137 -2.84 -6.56 -2.96
CA VAL A 137 -2.75 -5.17 -2.54
C VAL A 137 -3.14 -5.13 -1.07
N ARG A 138 -2.18 -4.91 -0.18
CA ARG A 138 -2.46 -4.61 1.22
C ARG A 138 -2.45 -3.10 1.38
N VAL A 139 -3.55 -2.56 1.88
CA VAL A 139 -3.65 -1.14 2.23
C VAL A 139 -3.29 -1.01 3.70
N PHE A 140 -2.20 -0.33 3.99
CA PHE A 140 -1.79 0.02 5.34
C PHE A 140 -1.99 1.52 5.54
N LYS A 141 -2.58 1.90 6.67
CA LYS A 141 -2.66 3.31 7.08
C LYS A 141 -1.49 3.60 7.99
N THR A 142 -0.74 4.65 7.69
CA THR A 142 0.30 5.17 8.56
C THR A 142 0.14 6.69 8.72
N VAL A 143 0.94 7.27 9.60
CA VAL A 143 0.95 8.70 9.87
C VAL A 143 2.25 9.30 9.35
N ARG A 144 2.13 10.44 8.67
CA ARG A 144 3.24 11.24 8.17
C ARG A 144 3.15 12.66 8.72
N ALA A 145 4.28 13.26 9.09
CA ALA A 145 4.38 14.70 9.22
C ALA A 145 4.56 15.33 7.83
N GLY A 146 3.63 16.20 7.45
CA GLY A 146 3.71 17.01 6.24
C GLY A 146 4.84 18.05 6.33
N TYR A 147 5.01 18.79 5.25
CA TYR A 147 5.96 19.89 5.22
C TYR A 147 5.40 21.07 6.01
N SER A 148 6.26 21.68 6.81
CA SER A 148 5.90 22.87 7.55
C SER A 148 5.78 24.08 6.59
N PRO A 149 5.09 25.16 6.98
CA PRO A 149 5.03 26.37 6.16
C PRO A 149 6.42 26.93 5.82
N TRP A 150 7.37 26.87 6.77
CA TRP A 150 8.76 27.28 6.52
C TRP A 150 9.46 26.40 5.48
N GLU A 151 9.31 25.09 5.58
CA GLU A 151 9.90 24.14 4.62
C GLU A 151 9.29 24.31 3.23
N THR A 152 8.01 24.66 3.15
CA THR A 152 7.35 24.99 1.89
C THR A 152 7.98 26.24 1.26
N VAL A 153 8.22 27.29 2.05
CA VAL A 153 8.93 28.50 1.59
C VAL A 153 10.37 28.19 1.16
N LEU A 154 11.10 27.37 1.92
CA LEU A 154 12.45 26.94 1.54
C LEU A 154 12.44 26.13 0.24
N SER A 155 11.48 25.24 0.05
CA SER A 155 11.33 24.45 -1.18
C SER A 155 11.05 25.33 -2.40
N TRP A 156 10.27 26.40 -2.22
CA TRP A 156 10.03 27.41 -3.24
C TRP A 156 11.32 28.17 -3.62
N LEU A 157 12.25 28.32 -2.68
CA LEU A 157 13.60 28.83 -2.89
C LEU A 157 14.61 27.76 -3.34
N TYR A 158 14.15 26.63 -3.86
CA TYR A 158 14.97 25.50 -4.33
C TYR A 158 15.86 24.85 -3.25
N MET A 159 15.56 25.05 -1.97
CA MET A 159 16.19 24.32 -0.87
C MET A 159 15.31 23.12 -0.51
N PRO A 160 15.74 21.88 -0.79
CA PRO A 160 14.91 20.71 -0.53
C PRO A 160 14.63 20.57 0.97
N PRO A 161 13.40 20.19 1.36
CA PRO A 161 13.08 19.95 2.76
C PRO A 161 13.83 18.72 3.27
N ASP A 162 14.17 18.73 4.56
CA ASP A 162 14.79 17.56 5.21
C ASP A 162 13.76 16.46 5.40
N ASP A 163 13.84 15.40 4.60
CA ASP A 163 12.90 14.29 4.68
C ASP A 163 12.99 13.55 6.03
N ASP A 164 14.12 13.60 6.74
CA ASP A 164 14.33 12.91 8.02
C ASP A 164 14.51 13.87 9.21
N ALA A 165 13.80 15.00 9.14
CA ALA A 165 13.76 16.00 10.19
C ALA A 165 13.33 15.40 11.56
N VAL A 166 13.84 16.01 12.64
CA VAL A 166 13.45 15.69 14.02
C VAL A 166 11.91 15.78 14.14
N PRO A 167 11.24 14.78 14.74
CA PRO A 167 9.80 14.85 14.97
C PRO A 167 9.42 16.08 15.78
N GLN A 168 8.29 16.71 15.44
CA GLN A 168 7.78 17.83 16.23
C GLN A 168 7.50 17.38 17.68
N VAL A 169 8.11 18.08 18.63
CA VAL A 169 7.90 17.87 20.07
C VAL A 169 7.19 19.09 20.66
N GLY A 170 6.06 18.86 21.32
CA GLY A 170 5.31 19.86 22.06
C GLY A 170 6.02 20.28 23.36
N PRO A 171 5.56 21.35 24.02
CA PRO A 171 6.17 21.87 25.25
C PRO A 171 6.17 20.86 26.42
N ASP A 172 5.29 19.87 26.40
CA ASP A 172 5.19 18.80 27.39
C ASP A 172 5.84 17.48 26.94
N GLY A 173 6.66 17.52 25.89
CA GLY A 173 7.30 16.34 25.33
C GLY A 173 6.41 15.53 24.39
N ARG A 174 5.16 15.95 24.14
CA ARG A 174 4.25 15.26 23.20
C ARG A 174 4.81 15.21 21.80
N VAL A 175 4.60 14.09 21.13
CA VAL A 175 4.89 13.95 19.70
C VAL A 175 3.56 13.75 18.96
N PRO A 176 2.96 14.79 18.36
CA PRO A 176 1.60 14.75 17.83
C PRO A 176 1.34 13.62 16.82
N MET A 177 2.36 13.27 16.01
CA MET A 177 2.23 12.15 15.07
C MET A 177 2.01 10.79 15.74
N VAL A 178 2.56 10.59 16.95
CA VAL A 178 2.36 9.35 17.71
C VAL A 178 0.94 9.29 18.26
N ASP A 179 0.36 10.41 18.68
CA ASP A 179 -1.04 10.46 19.13
C ASP A 179 -2.01 10.10 17.99
N VAL A 180 -1.82 10.70 16.81
CA VAL A 180 -2.63 10.38 15.62
C VAL A 180 -2.40 8.92 15.20
N TYR A 181 -1.16 8.42 15.29
CA TYR A 181 -0.86 7.03 14.99
C TYR A 181 -1.62 6.10 15.94
N LEU A 182 -1.57 6.34 17.24
CA LEU A 182 -2.31 5.56 18.23
C LEU A 182 -3.81 5.55 17.93
N ALA A 183 -4.40 6.71 17.60
CA ALA A 183 -5.81 6.83 17.26
C ALA A 183 -6.21 5.94 16.06
N LEU A 184 -5.34 5.80 15.04
CA LEU A 184 -5.61 4.91 13.90
C LEU A 184 -5.65 3.41 14.25
N PHE A 185 -4.94 3.01 15.31
CA PHE A 185 -4.83 1.61 15.72
C PHE A 185 -5.73 1.22 16.89
N GLN A 186 -6.57 2.15 17.38
CA GLN A 186 -7.64 1.82 18.33
C GLN A 186 -8.70 0.96 17.60
N ARG A 187 -8.63 -0.36 17.77
CA ARG A 187 -9.58 -1.32 17.17
C ARG A 187 -10.37 -2.04 18.27
N ASN A 188 -11.64 -2.33 18.00
CA ASN A 188 -12.48 -3.31 18.70
C ASN A 188 -12.34 -3.34 20.24
N GLY A 189 -12.59 -2.21 20.91
CA GLY A 189 -12.60 -2.16 22.38
C GLY A 189 -11.21 -2.06 23.03
N VAL A 190 -10.15 -1.85 22.23
CA VAL A 190 -8.81 -1.50 22.72
C VAL A 190 -8.56 -0.02 22.44
N SER A 191 -8.46 0.78 23.50
CA SER A 191 -8.07 2.20 23.41
C SER A 191 -6.72 2.39 24.09
N GLY A 192 -5.78 3.05 23.41
CA GLY A 192 -4.48 3.39 23.97
C GLY A 192 -4.27 4.90 23.95
N ARG A 193 -3.76 5.45 25.05
CA ARG A 193 -3.27 6.84 25.13
C ARG A 193 -1.87 6.86 25.74
N VAL A 194 -1.10 7.89 25.43
CA VAL A 194 0.22 8.06 26.07
C VAL A 194 0.02 8.55 27.51
N ALA A 195 0.54 7.78 28.47
CA ALA A 195 0.58 8.15 29.89
C ALA A 195 1.83 8.99 30.20
N LYS A 196 2.97 8.64 29.61
CA LYS A 196 4.24 9.34 29.81
C LYS A 196 5.04 9.39 28.52
N TRP A 197 5.54 10.58 28.18
CA TRP A 197 6.48 10.77 27.09
C TRP A 197 7.91 10.59 27.61
N GLY A 198 8.70 9.80 26.88
CA GLY A 198 10.13 9.66 27.08
C GLY A 198 10.91 10.58 26.14
N ALA A 199 12.23 10.44 26.16
CA ALA A 199 13.10 11.21 25.28
C ALA A 199 12.90 10.82 23.80
N VAL A 200 13.02 11.83 22.93
CA VAL A 200 13.19 11.65 21.49
C VAL A 200 14.68 11.63 21.21
N SER A 201 15.18 10.55 20.61
CA SER A 201 16.60 10.38 20.32
C SER A 201 16.83 9.87 18.90
N ARG A 202 18.03 10.13 18.35
CA ARG A 202 18.42 9.58 17.05
C ARG A 202 18.96 8.16 17.24
N GLY A 203 18.31 7.17 16.63
CA GLY A 203 18.75 5.78 16.57
C GLY A 203 19.30 5.40 15.20
N ALA A 204 19.67 4.11 15.03
CA ALA A 204 20.20 3.58 13.78
C ALA A 204 19.16 3.54 12.64
N ASN A 205 17.87 3.42 12.99
CA ASN A 205 16.78 3.22 12.04
C ASN A 205 15.88 4.45 11.85
N GLY A 206 16.22 5.57 12.47
CA GLY A 206 15.38 6.77 12.47
C GLY A 206 15.40 7.48 13.82
N TRP A 207 14.42 8.34 14.02
CA TRP A 207 14.12 8.96 15.30
C TRP A 207 13.33 8.01 16.18
N GLU A 208 13.81 7.78 17.39
CA GLU A 208 13.23 6.92 18.39
C GLU A 208 12.43 7.75 19.40
N VAL A 209 11.15 7.45 19.53
CA VAL A 209 10.24 8.09 20.48
C VAL A 209 9.80 7.04 21.49
N ARG A 210 10.30 7.16 22.72
CA ARG A 210 9.93 6.26 23.83
C ARG A 210 8.68 6.78 24.50
N THR A 211 7.70 5.91 24.73
CA THR A 211 6.45 6.28 25.42
C THR A 211 5.99 5.17 26.36
N GLN A 212 5.35 5.55 27.46
CA GLN A 212 4.55 4.65 28.28
C GLN A 212 3.10 4.83 27.87
N LEU A 213 2.48 3.76 27.39
CA LEU A 213 1.08 3.77 26.98
C LEU A 213 0.22 3.23 28.09
N ARG A 214 -0.94 3.84 28.28
CA ARG A 214 -2.04 3.28 29.05
C ARG A 214 -3.06 2.72 28.08
N ILE A 215 -3.18 1.39 28.08
CA ILE A 215 -4.02 0.63 27.18
C ILE A 215 -5.18 0.07 27.98
N ARG A 216 -6.40 0.39 27.54
CA ARG A 216 -7.62 -0.18 28.08
C ARG A 216 -8.15 -1.23 27.12
N ARG A 217 -8.39 -2.44 27.62
CA ARG A 217 -9.02 -3.57 26.89
C ARG A 217 -10.26 -3.99 27.68
N GLY A 218 -11.43 -3.49 27.30
CA GLY A 218 -12.66 -3.64 28.10
C GLY A 218 -12.53 -2.92 29.45
N ASP A 219 -12.61 -3.65 30.56
CA ASP A 219 -12.48 -3.12 31.93
C ASP A 219 -11.07 -3.21 32.50
N VAL A 220 -10.15 -3.86 31.79
CA VAL A 220 -8.76 -3.98 32.22
C VAL A 220 -7.95 -2.83 31.63
N GLU A 221 -7.29 -2.08 32.51
CA GLU A 221 -6.31 -1.07 32.15
C GLU A 221 -4.91 -1.59 32.46
N SER A 222 -4.01 -1.53 31.48
CA SER A 222 -2.61 -1.92 31.62
C SER A 222 -1.70 -0.80 31.13
N GLU A 223 -0.51 -0.72 31.70
CA GLU A 223 0.53 0.17 31.21
C GLU A 223 1.61 -0.64 30.48
N GLU A 224 1.96 -0.22 29.28
CA GLU A 224 2.95 -0.88 28.42
C GLU A 224 3.92 0.17 27.86
N GLY A 225 5.22 -0.08 27.99
CA GLY A 225 6.22 0.72 27.29
C GLY A 225 6.22 0.41 25.79
N ARG A 226 6.34 1.44 24.96
CA ARG A 226 6.51 1.32 23.50
C ARG A 226 7.58 2.25 22.96
N LEU A 227 8.31 1.73 21.98
CA LEU A 227 9.25 2.47 21.15
C LEU A 227 8.60 2.69 19.78
N PHE A 228 8.38 3.95 19.43
CA PHE A 228 8.00 4.34 18.08
C PHE A 228 9.24 4.74 17.31
N VAL A 229 9.38 4.24 16.09
CA VAL A 229 10.45 4.68 15.18
C VAL A 229 9.83 5.52 14.09
N VAL A 230 10.33 6.75 13.96
CA VAL A 230 9.96 7.72 12.94
C VAL A 230 11.11 7.85 11.96
N ARG A 231 10.84 7.63 10.67
CA ARG A 231 11.82 7.79 9.59
C ARG A 231 11.15 8.40 8.39
N ASN A 232 11.84 9.31 7.71
CA ASN A 232 11.30 10.00 6.53
C ASN A 232 9.94 10.67 6.84
N ARG A 233 9.84 11.30 8.03
CA ARG A 233 8.61 11.88 8.60
C ARG A 233 7.45 10.91 8.84
N GLN A 234 7.67 9.60 8.77
CA GLN A 234 6.61 8.59 8.94
C GLN A 234 6.87 7.69 10.14
N VAL A 235 5.81 7.32 10.85
CA VAL A 235 5.91 6.26 11.87
C VAL A 235 6.03 4.91 11.14
N ILE A 236 7.20 4.28 11.22
CA ILE A 236 7.50 3.02 10.50
C ILE A 236 7.25 1.79 11.37
N SER A 237 7.38 1.91 12.69
CA SER A 237 7.18 0.81 13.61
C SER A 237 6.81 1.28 15.02
N ALA A 238 6.16 0.39 15.76
CA ALA A 238 5.80 0.57 17.16
C ALA A 238 6.04 -0.75 17.90
N THR A 239 7.20 -0.91 18.54
CA THR A 239 7.61 -2.14 19.22
C THR A 239 7.41 -2.03 20.73
N PRO A 240 7.04 -3.12 21.43
CA PRO A 240 7.07 -3.16 22.89
C PRO A 240 8.48 -2.83 23.41
N LEU A 241 8.53 -2.09 24.52
CA LEU A 241 9.77 -1.70 25.18
C LEU A 241 9.59 -1.90 26.69
N ALA A 242 10.58 -2.49 27.36
CA ALA A 242 10.61 -2.50 28.82
C ALA A 242 10.76 -1.05 29.32
N TRP A 243 9.79 -0.57 30.09
CA TRP A 243 9.84 0.77 30.66
C TRP A 243 10.57 0.71 32.00
N PRO A 244 11.67 1.46 32.19
CA PRO A 244 12.37 1.52 33.47
C PRO A 244 11.59 2.33 34.51
#